data_AF-A0A2I0I3W9-F1
#
_entry.id   AF-A0A2I0I3W9-F1
#
_cell.length_a   1.000
_cell.length_b   1.000
_cell.length_c   1.000
_cell.angle_alpha   90.00
_cell.angle_beta   90.00
_cell.angle_gamma   90.00
#
_symmetry.space_group_name_H-M   'P 1'
#
loop_
_entity.id
_entity.type
_entity.pdbx_description
1 polymer ?
#
loop_
_entity_poly.entity_id
_entity_poly.type
_entity_poly.pdbx_seq_one_letter_code
_entity_poly.pdbx_strand_id
1 'polypeptide(L)'
;MSLHEVGDFEKIWDNNELSETETSSNFSKLGTVRVEGCNKLLTVFPLTSTEKRWQNLKEVYIFLCNFLESVFEVDGNGREYSDKKAKRTTAIMLLELQKLNLAKLPKPKCVVYDEKVSKTKTVVGFPNLTELTVEECECLTDLVSLTTATTLLKLETLQIERCEDMREVVSRGDGEADQMDEIIIPRLWSLWLSSLESLECFFYGSSPLFLFPSLEDLVITGCYKVKGFIAEPPNGRPQLQDDDVASQRLFNEKIRYLIGSIDGKCRHAAP
;
A
#
# COMPACT_ATOMS: atom_id res chain seq x y z
N MET A 1 12.88 -16.93 6.42
CA MET A 1 13.12 -17.55 5.10
C MET A 1 13.81 -16.53 4.22
N SER A 2 14.80 -16.95 3.45
CA SER A 2 15.51 -16.09 2.49
C SER A 2 15.63 -16.83 1.17
N LEU A 3 15.20 -16.20 0.08
CA LEU A 3 15.37 -16.65 -1.30
C LEU A 3 16.27 -15.64 -2.01
N HIS A 4 17.34 -16.11 -2.64
CA HIS A 4 18.25 -15.29 -3.41
C HIS A 4 18.53 -15.96 -4.76
N GLU A 5 18.08 -15.35 -5.85
CA GLU A 5 18.27 -15.84 -7.23
C GLU A 5 17.84 -17.31 -7.41
N VAL A 6 16.75 -17.70 -6.74
CA VAL A 6 16.31 -19.09 -6.73
C VAL A 6 15.33 -19.31 -7.86
N GLY A 7 15.69 -20.21 -8.78
CA GLY A 7 14.78 -20.86 -9.71
C GLY A 7 13.99 -19.95 -10.66
N ASP A 8 13.18 -20.60 -11.47
CA ASP A 8 12.36 -20.00 -12.52
C ASP A 8 10.87 -20.23 -12.22
N PHE A 9 10.44 -19.87 -11.01
CA PHE A 9 9.06 -20.06 -10.56
C PHE A 9 8.27 -18.75 -10.55
N GLU A 10 6.99 -18.86 -10.89
CA GLU A 10 6.04 -17.73 -10.89
C GLU A 10 5.39 -17.49 -9.53
N LYS A 11 5.38 -18.51 -8.65
CA LYS A 11 4.85 -18.48 -7.29
C LYS A 11 5.77 -19.24 -6.34
N ILE A 12 5.90 -18.78 -5.09
CA ILE A 12 6.68 -19.49 -4.05
C ILE A 12 5.86 -20.62 -3.40
N TRP A 13 4.54 -20.46 -3.34
CA TRP A 13 3.65 -21.35 -2.60
C TRP A 13 2.54 -21.88 -3.48
N ASP A 14 2.19 -23.14 -3.29
CA ASP A 14 1.00 -23.71 -3.92
C ASP A 14 -0.28 -23.19 -3.24
N ASN A 15 -1.27 -22.85 -4.08
CA ASN A 15 -2.61 -22.41 -3.66
C ASN A 15 -3.55 -23.59 -3.33
N ASN A 16 -3.06 -24.84 -3.37
CA ASN A 16 -3.92 -26.01 -3.20
C ASN A 16 -4.51 -26.11 -1.79
N GLU A 17 -5.84 -26.15 -1.71
CA GLU A 17 -6.61 -26.65 -0.57
C GLU A 17 -6.38 -28.16 -0.44
N LEU A 18 -5.26 -28.57 0.16
CA LEU A 18 -5.14 -29.95 0.64
C LEU A 18 -5.86 -30.04 1.99
N SER A 19 -6.74 -31.04 2.09
CA SER A 19 -7.69 -31.33 3.18
C SER A 19 -7.31 -30.74 4.54
N GLU A 20 -8.31 -30.15 5.22
CA GLU A 20 -8.27 -29.41 6.51
C GLU A 20 -7.49 -30.08 7.67
N THR A 21 -7.01 -31.31 7.50
CA THR A 21 -6.36 -32.14 8.52
C THR A 21 -4.83 -32.12 8.52
N GLU A 22 -4.10 -31.68 7.48
CA GLU A 22 -2.62 -31.90 7.45
C GLU A 22 -1.69 -30.74 7.05
N THR A 23 -2.16 -29.56 6.57
CA THR A 23 -1.21 -28.52 6.08
C THR A 23 -1.45 -27.08 6.57
N SER A 24 -2.40 -26.84 7.47
CA SER A 24 -2.74 -25.48 7.94
C SER A 24 -1.67 -24.79 8.82
N SER A 25 -0.58 -25.50 9.15
CA SER A 25 0.52 -25.01 10.00
C SER A 25 1.88 -24.92 9.29
N ASN A 26 1.98 -25.35 8.03
CA ASN A 26 3.24 -25.26 7.28
C ASN A 26 3.57 -23.79 7.10
N PHE A 27 4.72 -23.35 7.63
CA PHE A 27 5.20 -21.96 7.66
C PHE A 27 4.55 -20.99 8.65
N SER A 28 3.66 -21.46 9.54
CA SER A 28 3.07 -20.59 10.58
C SER A 28 4.11 -20.01 11.53
N LYS A 29 5.33 -20.56 11.59
CA LYS A 29 6.46 -20.04 12.39
C LYS A 29 7.34 -19.02 11.65
N LEU A 30 7.12 -18.77 10.36
CA LEU A 30 7.93 -17.83 9.61
C LEU A 30 7.66 -16.39 10.07
N GLY A 31 8.68 -15.77 10.68
CA GLY A 31 8.66 -14.37 11.08
C GLY A 31 9.15 -13.41 10.01
N THR A 32 10.26 -13.73 9.35
CA THR A 32 10.88 -12.85 8.35
C THR A 32 10.97 -13.58 7.02
N VAL A 33 10.58 -12.92 5.93
CA VAL A 33 10.71 -13.41 4.55
C VAL A 33 11.51 -12.39 3.75
N ARG A 34 12.63 -12.82 3.17
CA ARG A 34 13.44 -12.05 2.24
C ARG A 34 13.46 -12.73 0.88
N VAL A 35 13.18 -11.99 -0.19
CA VAL A 35 13.19 -12.47 -1.57
C VAL A 35 14.03 -11.49 -2.39
N GLU A 36 15.06 -11.99 -3.05
CA GLU A 36 16.02 -11.18 -3.79
C GLU A 36 16.35 -11.83 -5.13
N GLY A 37 16.26 -11.08 -6.23
CA GLY A 37 16.67 -11.57 -7.55
C GLY A 37 15.78 -12.67 -8.16
N CYS A 38 14.58 -12.94 -7.61
CA CYS A 38 13.66 -13.95 -8.12
C CYS A 38 12.86 -13.42 -9.32
N ASN A 39 13.50 -13.38 -10.48
CA ASN A 39 13.02 -12.61 -11.62
C ASN A 39 11.78 -13.14 -12.34
N LYS A 40 11.37 -14.40 -12.15
CA LYS A 40 10.11 -14.93 -12.74
C LYS A 40 8.93 -14.85 -11.77
N LEU A 41 9.17 -14.45 -10.54
CA LEU A 41 8.14 -14.41 -9.50
C LEU A 41 7.11 -13.34 -9.83
N LEU A 42 5.83 -13.72 -9.86
CA LEU A 42 4.70 -12.82 -10.13
C LEU A 42 4.00 -12.39 -8.83
N THR A 43 3.91 -13.29 -7.85
CA THR A 43 3.29 -13.03 -6.54
C THR A 43 4.02 -13.75 -5.39
N VAL A 44 4.02 -13.14 -4.20
CA VAL A 44 4.72 -13.69 -3.02
C VAL A 44 3.78 -14.39 -2.05
N PHE A 45 2.63 -13.83 -1.69
CA PHE A 45 1.78 -14.34 -0.61
C PHE A 45 0.30 -14.51 -1.03
N PRO A 46 -0.19 -15.73 -1.23
CA PRO A 46 -1.62 -15.98 -1.38
C PRO A 46 -2.34 -15.86 -0.02
N LEU A 47 -3.38 -15.05 0.11
CA LEU A 47 -3.96 -14.67 1.41
C LEU A 47 -5.25 -15.41 1.80
N THR A 48 -6.17 -15.68 0.88
CA THR A 48 -7.54 -16.15 1.17
C THR A 48 -7.62 -17.60 1.64
N SER A 49 -6.87 -18.50 1.00
CA SER A 49 -6.84 -19.92 1.34
C SER A 49 -5.73 -20.27 2.35
N THR A 50 -4.83 -19.32 2.64
CA THR A 50 -3.65 -19.57 3.49
C THR A 50 -3.42 -18.51 4.58
N GLU A 51 -4.44 -17.73 4.96
CA GLU A 51 -4.31 -16.70 6.02
C GLU A 51 -3.65 -17.22 7.31
N LYS A 52 -3.93 -18.47 7.70
CA LYS A 52 -3.36 -19.10 8.89
C LYS A 52 -1.85 -19.35 8.78
N ARG A 53 -1.34 -19.46 7.55
CA ARG A 53 0.06 -19.66 7.22
C ARG A 53 0.92 -18.45 7.60
N TRP A 54 0.37 -17.24 7.51
CA TRP A 54 1.12 -15.99 7.65
C TRP A 54 0.92 -15.32 9.01
N GLN A 55 0.34 -16.03 9.99
CA GLN A 55 -0.05 -15.45 11.27
C GLN A 55 1.10 -14.91 12.12
N ASN A 56 2.34 -15.36 11.89
CA ASN A 56 3.52 -14.86 12.60
C ASN A 56 4.45 -14.04 11.70
N LEU A 57 4.03 -13.70 10.48
CA LEU A 57 4.86 -12.93 9.56
C LEU A 57 5.00 -11.50 10.09
N LYS A 58 6.24 -11.11 10.40
CA LYS A 58 6.63 -9.82 10.98
C LYS A 58 7.31 -8.91 9.98
N GLU A 59 8.13 -9.47 9.10
CA GLU A 59 9.00 -8.68 8.24
C GLU A 59 9.04 -9.29 6.83
N VAL A 60 8.83 -8.43 5.84
CA VAL A 60 8.89 -8.78 4.42
C VAL A 60 9.86 -7.84 3.72
N TYR A 61 10.80 -8.45 3.00
CA TYR A 61 11.83 -7.76 2.24
C TYR A 61 11.84 -8.33 0.83
N ILE A 62 11.52 -7.53 -0.19
CA ILE A 62 11.51 -7.99 -1.58
C ILE A 62 12.32 -7.03 -2.43
N PHE A 63 13.36 -7.55 -3.06
CA PHE A 63 14.35 -6.77 -3.79
C PHE A 63 14.65 -7.37 -5.16
N LEU A 64 14.85 -6.54 -6.18
CA LEU A 64 15.36 -6.98 -7.49
C LEU A 64 14.51 -8.10 -8.13
N CYS A 65 13.18 -8.05 -8.00
CA CYS A 65 12.26 -9.04 -8.58
C CYS A 65 11.55 -8.45 -9.81
N ASN A 66 12.11 -8.70 -11.00
CA ASN A 66 11.78 -7.96 -12.23
C ASN A 66 10.36 -8.15 -12.79
N PHE A 67 9.67 -9.22 -12.43
CA PHE A 67 8.32 -9.53 -12.93
C PHE A 67 7.27 -9.58 -11.82
N LEU A 68 7.63 -9.17 -10.60
CA LEU A 68 6.67 -9.17 -9.50
C LEU A 68 5.54 -8.21 -9.82
N GLU A 69 4.31 -8.72 -9.89
CA GLU A 69 3.12 -7.92 -10.14
C GLU A 69 2.45 -7.48 -8.83
N SER A 70 2.48 -8.35 -7.81
CA SER A 70 1.93 -8.07 -6.48
C SER A 70 2.66 -8.79 -5.36
N VAL A 71 2.61 -8.24 -4.15
CA VAL A 71 3.18 -8.89 -2.96
C VAL A 71 2.17 -9.87 -2.37
N PHE A 72 0.93 -9.41 -2.22
CA PHE A 72 -0.17 -10.18 -1.65
C PHE A 72 -1.23 -10.44 -2.72
N GLU A 73 -1.60 -11.70 -2.92
CA GLU A 73 -2.65 -12.14 -3.84
C GLU A 73 -3.87 -12.60 -3.03
N VAL A 74 -5.03 -12.00 -3.30
CA VAL A 74 -6.33 -12.44 -2.77
C VAL A 74 -7.00 -13.26 -3.87
N ASP A 75 -7.13 -14.58 -3.67
CA ASP A 75 -7.82 -15.44 -4.64
C ASP A 75 -9.36 -15.27 -4.55
N GLY A 76 -10.04 -15.47 -5.67
CA GLY A 76 -11.49 -15.31 -5.73
C GLY A 76 -12.32 -16.45 -5.12
N ASN A 77 -11.72 -17.44 -4.45
CA ASN A 77 -12.39 -18.71 -4.10
C ASN A 77 -13.10 -18.72 -2.73
N GLY A 78 -13.26 -17.55 -2.09
CA GLY A 78 -14.06 -17.42 -0.87
C GLY A 78 -15.43 -18.10 -1.02
N ARG A 79 -15.66 -19.13 -0.19
CA ARG A 79 -16.83 -20.03 -0.19
C ARG A 79 -18.12 -19.28 -0.57
N GLU A 80 -18.65 -19.55 -1.77
CA GLU A 80 -20.01 -19.15 -2.15
C GLU A 80 -21.01 -19.93 -1.28
N TYR A 81 -21.36 -19.38 -0.11
CA TYR A 81 -22.59 -19.77 0.57
C TYR A 81 -23.69 -18.81 0.09
N SER A 82 -24.64 -19.38 -0.63
CA SER A 82 -25.77 -18.68 -1.24
C SER A 82 -26.64 -18.01 -0.18
N ASP A 83 -26.46 -16.71 0.01
CA ASP A 83 -27.49 -15.83 0.56
C ASP A 83 -27.41 -14.44 -0.09
N LYS A 84 -28.36 -14.16 -0.99
CA LYS A 84 -28.43 -12.97 -1.85
C LYS A 84 -28.74 -11.66 -1.10
N LYS A 85 -28.38 -11.52 0.19
CA LYS A 85 -28.80 -10.37 1.00
C LYS A 85 -27.78 -9.79 1.98
N ALA A 86 -26.56 -10.32 2.05
CA ALA A 86 -25.48 -9.68 2.79
C ALA A 86 -24.22 -9.57 1.90
N LYS A 87 -23.91 -8.36 1.42
CA LYS A 87 -22.57 -8.02 0.91
C LYS A 87 -21.59 -8.20 2.09
N ARG A 88 -21.09 -9.42 2.32
CA ARG A 88 -20.13 -9.66 3.38
C ARG A 88 -18.77 -9.15 2.92
N THR A 89 -18.27 -8.11 3.57
CA THR A 89 -16.86 -7.71 3.42
C THR A 89 -16.02 -8.74 4.17
N THR A 90 -15.13 -9.43 3.46
CA THR A 90 -14.13 -10.31 4.08
C THR A 90 -12.93 -9.44 4.46
N ALA A 91 -12.36 -9.64 5.64
CA ALA A 91 -11.19 -8.89 6.09
C ALA A 91 -10.07 -9.87 6.43
N ILE A 92 -8.93 -9.72 5.77
CA ILE A 92 -7.71 -10.48 6.03
C ILE A 92 -6.73 -9.54 6.72
N MET A 93 -6.37 -9.85 7.97
CA MET A 93 -5.53 -8.99 8.79
C MET A 93 -4.21 -9.69 9.07
N LEU A 94 -3.10 -9.13 8.58
CA LEU A 94 -1.75 -9.58 8.93
C LEU A 94 -1.34 -8.91 10.24
N LEU A 95 -1.80 -9.49 11.35
CA LEU A 95 -1.68 -8.91 12.68
C LEU A 95 -0.24 -8.79 13.16
N GLU A 96 0.70 -9.59 12.67
CA GLU A 96 2.09 -9.56 13.16
C GLU A 96 3.02 -8.74 12.28
N LEU A 97 2.58 -8.33 11.08
CA LEU A 97 3.44 -7.66 10.11
C LEU A 97 3.81 -6.26 10.61
N GLN A 98 5.10 -6.01 10.77
CA GLN A 98 5.71 -4.79 11.29
C GLN A 98 6.50 -4.05 10.21
N LYS A 99 7.16 -4.76 9.30
CA LYS A 99 7.99 -4.17 8.24
C LYS A 99 7.66 -4.74 6.87
N LEU A 100 7.46 -3.86 5.90
CA LEU A 100 7.26 -4.22 4.50
C LEU A 100 8.14 -3.31 3.64
N ASN A 101 9.23 -3.88 3.12
CA ASN A 101 10.24 -3.13 2.36
C ASN A 101 10.35 -3.73 0.95
N LEU A 102 10.07 -2.91 -0.04
CA LEU A 102 10.04 -3.26 -1.45
C LEU A 102 11.06 -2.38 -2.17
N ALA A 103 12.02 -2.96 -2.89
CA ALA A 103 12.86 -2.12 -3.75
C ALA A 103 13.27 -2.75 -5.07
N LYS A 104 13.48 -1.89 -6.07
CA LYS A 104 13.98 -2.27 -7.40
C LYS A 104 13.05 -3.29 -8.05
N LEU A 105 11.77 -2.94 -8.10
CA LEU A 105 10.71 -3.76 -8.66
C LEU A 105 10.17 -3.00 -9.88
N PRO A 106 10.59 -3.30 -11.11
CA PRO A 106 10.20 -2.53 -12.28
C PRO A 106 8.75 -2.78 -12.75
N LYS A 107 8.11 -3.90 -12.38
CA LYS A 107 6.75 -4.26 -12.84
C LYS A 107 5.62 -4.41 -11.79
N PRO A 108 5.75 -4.01 -10.51
CA PRO A 108 4.69 -4.19 -9.54
C PRO A 108 3.53 -3.29 -9.93
N LYS A 109 2.37 -3.90 -10.15
CA LYS A 109 1.13 -3.16 -10.42
C LYS A 109 0.57 -2.60 -9.13
N CYS A 110 0.70 -3.35 -8.03
CA CYS A 110 0.14 -3.00 -6.72
C CYS A 110 0.82 -3.80 -5.60
N VAL A 111 0.72 -3.36 -4.35
CA VAL A 111 1.17 -4.15 -3.19
C VAL A 111 0.22 -5.33 -2.94
N VAL A 112 -1.08 -5.08 -3.03
CA VAL A 112 -2.14 -6.07 -2.83
C VAL A 112 -2.95 -6.19 -4.12
N TYR A 113 -2.96 -7.38 -4.72
CA TYR A 113 -3.77 -7.72 -5.88
C TYR A 113 -5.04 -8.46 -5.46
N ASP A 114 -6.19 -7.98 -5.94
CA ASP A 114 -7.48 -8.66 -5.83
C ASP A 114 -7.98 -9.02 -7.24
N GLU A 115 -8.03 -10.32 -7.54
CA GLU A 115 -8.41 -10.86 -8.85
C GLU A 115 -9.90 -10.59 -9.18
N LYS A 116 -10.76 -10.48 -8.15
CA LYS A 116 -12.21 -10.27 -8.29
C LYS A 116 -12.61 -8.87 -7.85
N VAL A 117 -12.13 -7.88 -8.61
CA VAL A 117 -12.56 -6.46 -8.65
C VAL A 117 -14.09 -6.24 -8.64
N SER A 118 -14.94 -7.27 -8.79
CA SER A 118 -16.38 -7.12 -9.08
C SER A 118 -17.39 -7.85 -8.17
N LYS A 119 -17.05 -8.76 -7.22
CA LYS A 119 -18.12 -9.54 -6.52
C LYS A 119 -17.99 -9.75 -5.01
N THR A 120 -16.78 -9.76 -4.45
CA THR A 120 -16.55 -9.96 -3.01
C THR A 120 -15.58 -8.88 -2.53
N LYS A 121 -16.01 -8.02 -1.60
CA LYS A 121 -15.13 -6.97 -1.05
C LYS A 121 -14.18 -7.61 -0.05
N THR A 122 -12.91 -7.81 -0.41
CA THR A 122 -11.87 -8.23 0.55
C THR A 122 -11.03 -7.03 0.97
N VAL A 123 -10.88 -6.81 2.27
CA VAL A 123 -9.95 -5.82 2.82
C VAL A 123 -8.73 -6.55 3.33
N VAL A 124 -7.55 -6.21 2.82
CA VAL A 124 -6.28 -6.65 3.39
C VAL A 124 -5.76 -5.54 4.29
N GLY A 125 -5.42 -5.87 5.53
CA GLY A 125 -5.01 -4.88 6.53
C GLY A 125 -3.74 -5.24 7.26
N PHE A 126 -3.02 -4.21 7.71
CA PHE A 126 -1.72 -4.30 8.37
C PHE A 126 -1.71 -3.49 9.69
N PRO A 127 -2.49 -3.89 10.71
CA PRO A 127 -2.71 -3.10 11.92
C PRO A 127 -1.48 -2.87 12.80
N ASN A 128 -0.45 -3.70 12.67
CA ASN A 128 0.79 -3.57 13.42
C ASN A 128 1.99 -3.16 12.56
N LEU A 129 1.76 -2.75 11.30
CA LEU A 129 2.82 -2.26 10.43
C LEU A 129 3.38 -0.97 11.00
N THR A 130 4.70 -0.92 11.22
CA THR A 130 5.43 0.24 11.74
C THR A 130 6.26 0.90 10.65
N GLU A 131 6.75 0.13 9.67
CA GLU A 131 7.63 0.60 8.60
C GLU A 131 7.15 0.10 7.24
N LEU A 132 6.96 1.02 6.30
CA LEU A 132 6.66 0.75 4.90
C LEU A 132 7.60 1.55 4.01
N THR A 133 8.50 0.85 3.34
CA THR A 133 9.47 1.47 2.42
C THR A 133 9.31 0.91 1.02
N VAL A 134 9.21 1.81 0.03
CA VAL A 134 9.15 1.48 -1.38
C VAL A 134 10.17 2.32 -2.15
N GLU A 135 11.13 1.68 -2.80
CA GLU A 135 12.20 2.36 -3.54
C GLU A 135 12.36 1.79 -4.95
N GLU A 136 12.44 2.63 -5.98
CA GLU A 136 12.69 2.16 -7.37
C GLU A 136 11.64 1.12 -7.83
N CYS A 137 10.36 1.39 -7.56
CA CYS A 137 9.25 0.55 -8.01
C CYS A 137 8.51 1.21 -9.19
N GLU A 138 9.02 1.03 -10.41
CA GLU A 138 8.67 1.84 -11.59
C GLU A 138 7.18 1.84 -11.92
N CYS A 139 6.55 0.67 -12.11
CA CYS A 139 5.14 0.55 -12.52
C CYS A 139 4.11 0.71 -11.38
N LEU A 140 4.52 1.01 -10.15
CA LEU A 140 3.59 1.11 -9.02
C LEU A 140 2.84 2.45 -9.08
N THR A 141 1.55 2.42 -9.45
CA THR A 141 0.74 3.64 -9.61
C THR A 141 0.19 4.20 -8.30
N ASP A 142 -0.03 3.31 -7.33
CA ASP A 142 -0.51 3.58 -5.98
C ASP A 142 0.02 2.55 -4.98
N LEU A 143 0.14 2.94 -3.71
CA LEU A 143 0.74 2.09 -2.68
C LEU A 143 -0.27 1.16 -2.01
N VAL A 144 -1.39 1.73 -1.58
CA VAL A 144 -2.45 1.03 -0.84
C VAL A 144 -3.82 1.62 -1.17
N SER A 145 -4.85 0.78 -1.07
CA SER A 145 -6.23 1.27 -1.13
C SER A 145 -6.61 2.05 0.13
N LEU A 146 -7.65 2.88 0.00
CA LEU A 146 -8.24 3.64 1.10
C LEU A 146 -8.65 2.73 2.27
N THR A 147 -9.24 1.57 1.97
CA THR A 147 -9.63 0.58 2.98
C THR A 147 -8.42 0.00 3.71
N THR A 148 -7.32 -0.27 3.00
CA THR A 148 -6.06 -0.72 3.61
C THR A 148 -5.47 0.38 4.49
N ALA A 149 -5.49 1.63 4.04
CA ALA A 149 -4.97 2.78 4.78
C ALA A 149 -5.66 2.95 6.15
N THR A 150 -6.96 2.64 6.26
CA THR A 150 -7.68 2.67 7.57
C THR A 150 -7.12 1.71 8.61
N THR A 151 -6.34 0.71 8.17
CA THR A 151 -5.75 -0.28 9.08
C THR A 151 -4.36 0.11 9.55
N LEU A 152 -3.72 1.16 9.02
CA LEU A 152 -2.31 1.52 9.32
C LEU A 152 -2.14 2.22 10.68
N LEU A 153 -2.75 1.67 11.74
CA LEU A 153 -2.86 2.29 13.07
C LEU A 153 -1.54 2.43 13.81
N LYS A 154 -0.53 1.62 13.47
CA LYS A 154 0.81 1.66 14.09
C LYS A 154 1.91 2.14 13.16
N LEU A 155 1.57 2.60 11.95
CA LEU A 155 2.58 3.02 10.99
C LEU A 155 3.32 4.23 11.54
N GLU A 156 4.64 4.13 11.65
CA GLU A 156 5.54 5.15 12.19
C GLU A 156 6.32 5.83 11.06
N THR A 157 6.73 5.05 10.07
CA THR A 157 7.53 5.54 8.93
C THR A 157 6.97 5.05 7.61
N LEU A 158 6.72 6.00 6.70
CA LEU A 158 6.38 5.74 5.31
C LEU A 158 7.41 6.44 4.41
N GLN A 159 8.19 5.65 3.67
CA GLN A 159 9.17 6.16 2.71
C GLN A 159 8.87 5.63 1.31
N ILE A 160 8.75 6.55 0.35
CA ILE A 160 8.56 6.24 -1.06
C ILE A 160 9.59 7.03 -1.86
N GLU A 161 10.44 6.34 -2.60
CA GLU A 161 11.55 6.94 -3.34
C GLU A 161 11.65 6.38 -4.76
N ARG A 162 11.91 7.25 -5.74
CA ARG A 162 12.20 6.84 -7.14
C ARG A 162 11.14 5.91 -7.77
N CYS A 163 9.86 6.08 -7.43
CA CYS A 163 8.75 5.35 -8.07
C CYS A 163 8.11 6.21 -9.16
N GLU A 164 8.56 6.03 -10.41
CA GLU A 164 8.30 6.97 -11.51
C GLU A 164 6.83 7.05 -11.96
N ASP A 165 6.08 5.93 -11.96
CA ASP A 165 4.68 5.92 -12.39
C ASP A 165 3.68 6.19 -11.25
N MET A 166 4.13 6.37 -10.01
CA MET A 166 3.24 6.61 -8.87
C MET A 166 2.50 7.93 -9.04
N ARG A 167 1.17 7.90 -9.10
CA ARG A 167 0.30 9.08 -9.30
C ARG A 167 -0.38 9.53 -8.02
N GLU A 168 -0.78 8.58 -7.18
CA GLU A 168 -1.31 8.81 -5.85
C GLU A 168 -0.69 7.83 -4.85
N VAL A 169 -0.64 8.16 -3.57
CA VAL A 169 -0.11 7.23 -2.54
C VAL A 169 -1.21 6.28 -2.09
N VAL A 170 -2.38 6.82 -1.81
CA VAL A 170 -3.57 6.06 -1.41
C VAL A 170 -4.58 6.14 -2.54
N SER A 171 -5.00 4.99 -3.08
CA SER A 171 -6.04 4.92 -4.10
C SER A 171 -7.42 4.74 -3.47
N ARG A 172 -8.48 5.24 -4.12
CA ARG A 172 -9.85 5.08 -3.59
C ARG A 172 -10.32 3.62 -3.58
N GLY A 173 -9.80 2.80 -4.50
CA GLY A 173 -10.25 1.43 -4.74
C GLY A 173 -11.71 1.34 -5.23
N ASP A 174 -12.21 0.11 -5.41
CA ASP A 174 -13.55 -0.16 -5.96
C ASP A 174 -14.66 -0.26 -4.87
N GLY A 175 -14.35 0.18 -3.65
CA GLY A 175 -15.24 0.12 -2.50
C GLY A 175 -16.14 1.35 -2.33
N GLU A 176 -17.19 1.22 -1.51
CA GLU A 176 -18.02 2.35 -1.06
C GLU A 176 -17.23 3.15 -0.02
N ALA A 177 -16.17 3.83 -0.48
CA ALA A 177 -15.40 4.82 0.27
C ALA A 177 -16.20 6.08 0.62
N ASP A 178 -17.37 6.24 -0.02
CA ASP A 178 -18.25 7.40 0.09
C ASP A 178 -18.89 7.57 1.49
N GLN A 179 -18.60 6.68 2.44
CA GLN A 179 -19.13 6.72 3.82
C GLN A 179 -18.04 6.96 4.90
N MET A 180 -16.78 7.16 4.52
CA MET A 180 -15.74 7.49 5.50
C MET A 180 -15.60 9.00 5.64
N ASP A 181 -15.78 9.48 6.87
CA ASP A 181 -15.60 10.90 7.19
C ASP A 181 -14.11 11.24 7.33
N GLU A 182 -13.35 10.39 8.03
CA GLU A 182 -11.95 10.63 8.38
C GLU A 182 -11.11 9.35 8.34
N ILE A 183 -9.84 9.48 7.97
CA ILE A 183 -8.79 8.48 8.11
C ILE A 183 -7.69 9.04 9.01
N ILE A 184 -7.37 8.28 10.05
CA ILE A 184 -6.36 8.64 11.03
C ILE A 184 -5.23 7.63 10.95
N ILE A 185 -4.01 8.11 10.70
CA ILE A 185 -2.78 7.32 10.82
C ILE A 185 -2.01 7.86 12.03
N PRO A 186 -2.36 7.40 13.25
CA PRO A 186 -2.11 8.15 14.47
C PRO A 186 -0.64 8.20 14.90
N ARG A 187 0.19 7.26 14.42
CA ARG A 187 1.60 7.14 14.82
C ARG A 187 2.59 7.56 13.74
N LEU A 188 2.11 7.98 12.56
CA LEU A 188 3.00 8.33 11.46
C LEU A 188 3.75 9.59 11.85
N TRP A 189 5.04 9.43 12.16
CA TRP A 189 5.90 10.54 12.57
C TRP A 189 6.83 10.97 11.45
N SER A 190 7.18 10.07 10.53
CA SER A 190 8.00 10.35 9.34
C SER A 190 7.31 9.92 8.06
N LEU A 191 7.08 10.89 7.16
CA LEU A 191 6.59 10.70 5.81
C LEU A 191 7.60 11.27 4.81
N TRP A 192 8.20 10.40 4.00
CA TRP A 192 9.20 10.77 3.02
C TRP A 192 8.75 10.38 1.61
N LEU A 193 8.57 11.37 0.75
CA LEU A 193 8.25 11.22 -0.67
C LEU A 193 9.37 11.87 -1.49
N SER A 194 10.13 11.07 -2.25
CA SER A 194 11.34 11.54 -2.95
C SER A 194 11.41 11.07 -4.39
N SER A 195 11.70 11.99 -5.31
CA SER A 195 11.90 11.68 -6.73
C SER A 195 10.72 10.91 -7.34
N LEU A 196 9.49 11.34 -7.02
CA LEU A 196 8.26 10.74 -7.54
C LEU A 196 7.74 11.63 -8.69
N GLU A 197 8.29 11.42 -9.88
CA GLU A 197 8.08 12.33 -11.02
C GLU A 197 6.63 12.39 -11.52
N SER A 198 5.85 11.32 -11.32
CA SER A 198 4.44 11.28 -11.69
C SER A 198 3.47 11.57 -10.54
N LEU A 199 3.97 11.80 -9.32
CA LEU A 199 3.10 11.98 -8.16
C LEU A 199 2.29 13.27 -8.31
N GLU A 200 0.96 13.14 -8.32
CA GLU A 200 0.04 14.27 -8.44
C GLU A 200 -0.56 14.67 -7.09
N CYS A 201 -0.80 13.70 -6.21
CA CYS A 201 -1.33 13.92 -4.85
C CYS A 201 -1.06 12.72 -3.92
N PHE A 202 -1.36 12.84 -2.63
CA PHE A 202 -1.41 11.69 -1.71
C PHE A 202 -2.69 10.86 -1.92
N PHE A 203 -3.81 11.50 -2.23
CA PHE A 203 -5.10 10.85 -2.49
C PHE A 203 -5.98 11.70 -3.41
N TYR A 204 -6.66 11.05 -4.37
CA TYR A 204 -7.70 11.68 -5.19
C TYR A 204 -9.09 11.61 -4.55
N GLY A 205 -9.57 12.75 -4.06
CA GLY A 205 -10.94 12.89 -3.59
C GLY A 205 -11.21 14.15 -2.77
N SER A 206 -12.45 14.24 -2.29
CA SER A 206 -12.88 15.29 -1.36
C SER A 206 -13.23 14.76 0.02
N SER A 207 -13.28 13.44 0.17
CA SER A 207 -13.43 12.69 1.42
C SER A 207 -12.78 11.31 1.26
N PRO A 208 -12.30 10.69 2.35
CA PRO A 208 -12.27 11.18 3.74
C PRO A 208 -11.20 12.26 3.99
N LEU A 209 -11.29 12.91 5.15
CA LEU A 209 -10.26 13.78 5.71
C LEU A 209 -9.05 12.96 6.19
N PHE A 210 -7.82 13.36 5.86
CA PHE A 210 -6.62 12.67 6.36
C PHE A 210 -6.02 13.36 7.59
N LEU A 211 -5.75 12.58 8.63
CA LEU A 211 -5.23 13.05 9.92
C LEU A 211 -3.96 12.27 10.31
N PHE A 212 -2.87 13.02 10.51
CA PHE A 212 -1.55 12.53 10.93
C PHE A 212 -1.12 13.22 12.24
N PRO A 213 -1.75 12.92 13.38
CA PRO A 213 -1.57 13.69 14.62
C PRO A 213 -0.15 13.63 15.22
N SER A 214 0.69 12.67 14.80
CA SER A 214 2.06 12.52 15.29
C SER A 214 3.13 12.92 14.26
N LEU A 215 2.75 13.51 13.12
CA LEU A 215 3.71 13.80 12.04
C LEU A 215 4.66 14.93 12.45
N GLU A 216 5.95 14.60 12.55
CA GLU A 216 7.02 15.54 12.90
C GLU A 216 7.99 15.77 11.74
N ASP A 217 8.18 14.75 10.90
CA ASP A 217 9.10 14.76 9.76
C ASP A 217 8.35 14.53 8.46
N LEU A 218 8.28 15.57 7.62
CA LEU A 218 7.66 15.52 6.31
C LEU A 218 8.65 16.00 5.25
N VAL A 219 9.10 15.07 4.42
CA VAL A 219 10.01 15.35 3.32
C VAL A 219 9.28 15.08 2.00
N ILE A 220 9.14 16.12 1.18
CA ILE A 220 8.67 16.00 -0.21
C ILE A 220 9.72 16.67 -1.09
N THR A 221 10.48 15.87 -1.83
CA THR A 221 11.58 16.37 -2.67
C THR A 221 11.55 15.72 -4.04
N GLY A 222 11.80 16.47 -5.11
CA GLY A 222 11.78 15.91 -6.47
C GLY A 222 10.41 15.40 -6.95
N CYS A 223 9.29 15.87 -6.37
CA CYS A 223 7.92 15.51 -6.76
C CYS A 223 7.24 16.66 -7.52
N TYR A 224 7.65 16.91 -8.76
CA TYR A 224 7.33 18.16 -9.47
C TYR A 224 5.89 18.28 -10.00
N LYS A 225 5.14 17.17 -10.10
CA LYS A 225 3.74 17.16 -10.58
C LYS A 225 2.71 17.29 -9.46
N VAL A 226 3.13 17.38 -8.20
CA VAL A 226 2.22 17.47 -7.05
C VAL A 226 1.40 18.76 -7.14
N LYS A 227 0.07 18.63 -7.23
CA LYS A 227 -0.88 19.76 -7.29
C LYS A 227 -1.46 20.11 -5.92
N GLY A 228 -1.35 19.18 -4.98
CA GLY A 228 -1.85 19.28 -3.62
C GLY A 228 -1.75 17.91 -2.95
N PHE A 229 -1.66 17.87 -1.63
CA PHE A 229 -1.58 16.62 -0.89
C PHE A 229 -2.90 15.85 -1.01
N ILE A 230 -4.06 16.52 -0.97
CA ILE A 230 -5.34 15.93 -1.39
C ILE A 230 -5.83 16.70 -2.61
N ALA A 231 -6.07 16.00 -3.73
CA ALA A 231 -6.51 16.61 -4.99
C ALA A 231 -7.85 16.06 -5.45
N GLU A 232 -8.60 16.85 -6.22
CA GLU A 232 -9.79 16.33 -6.89
C GLU A 232 -9.39 15.53 -8.14
N PRO A 233 -10.11 14.44 -8.47
CA PRO A 233 -9.83 13.70 -9.69
C PRO A 233 -9.98 14.63 -10.91
N PRO A 234 -9.16 14.47 -11.95
CA PRO A 234 -9.28 15.24 -13.18
C PRO A 234 -10.62 14.90 -13.86
N ASN A 235 -11.67 15.64 -13.52
CA ASN A 235 -12.95 15.58 -14.21
C ASN A 235 -12.68 15.95 -15.68
N GLY A 236 -13.08 15.09 -16.62
CA GLY A 236 -12.80 15.21 -18.06
C GLY A 236 -13.45 16.40 -18.79
N ARG A 237 -13.43 17.60 -18.21
CA ARG A 237 -13.77 18.85 -18.88
C ARG A 237 -12.62 19.85 -18.73
N PRO A 238 -11.99 20.28 -19.83
CA PRO A 238 -11.10 21.42 -19.77
C PRO A 238 -11.97 22.66 -19.56
N GLN A 239 -12.00 23.20 -18.35
CA GLN A 239 -12.37 24.59 -18.14
C GLN A 239 -11.09 25.41 -18.20
N LEU A 240 -10.81 25.95 -19.38
CA LEU A 240 -10.02 27.17 -19.51
C LEU A 240 -10.86 28.29 -18.89
N GLN A 241 -10.57 28.61 -17.63
CA GLN A 241 -10.75 29.96 -17.11
C GLN A 241 -9.39 30.40 -16.59
N ASP A 242 -8.73 31.23 -17.39
CA ASP A 242 -7.89 32.29 -16.85
C ASP A 242 -8.73 33.03 -15.77
N ASP A 243 -8.10 33.36 -14.65
CA ASP A 243 -8.66 34.05 -13.48
C ASP A 243 -9.14 33.20 -12.27
N ASP A 244 -8.44 32.11 -11.93
CA ASP A 244 -8.44 31.65 -10.52
C ASP A 244 -7.07 31.10 -10.09
N VAL A 245 -6.11 32.01 -9.89
CA VAL A 245 -4.90 31.78 -9.07
C VAL A 245 -5.30 31.73 -7.57
N ALA A 246 -6.45 31.12 -7.27
CA ALA A 246 -6.91 30.86 -5.91
C ALA A 246 -6.13 29.65 -5.36
N SER A 247 -4.93 29.93 -4.85
CA SER A 247 -4.27 29.13 -3.82
C SER A 247 -4.05 27.64 -4.17
N GLN A 248 -3.15 27.34 -5.09
CA GLN A 248 -2.50 26.00 -5.17
C GLN A 248 -1.67 25.76 -3.91
N ARG A 249 -2.32 25.45 -2.79
CA ARG A 249 -1.65 25.12 -1.53
C ARG A 249 -1.39 23.63 -1.51
N LEU A 250 -0.15 23.25 -1.21
CA LEU A 250 0.22 21.85 -0.97
C LEU A 250 -0.65 21.23 0.12
N PHE A 251 -0.97 21.99 1.17
CA PHE A 251 -1.89 21.58 2.24
C PHE A 251 -3.12 22.48 2.27
N ASN A 252 -4.30 21.87 2.30
CA ASN A 252 -5.58 22.57 2.34
C ASN A 252 -6.36 22.17 3.60
N GLU A 253 -7.55 22.74 3.79
CA GLU A 253 -8.45 22.46 4.93
C GLU A 253 -8.81 20.97 5.07
N LYS A 254 -8.56 20.15 4.03
CA LYS A 254 -8.73 18.69 4.06
C LYS A 254 -7.60 17.99 4.82
N ILE A 255 -6.70 18.74 5.46
CA ILE A 255 -5.61 18.23 6.31
C ILE A 255 -5.48 19.12 7.54
N ARG A 256 -5.74 18.58 8.74
CA ARG A 256 -5.81 19.39 9.96
C ARG A 256 -4.55 19.41 10.83
N TYR A 257 -3.58 18.51 10.64
CA TYR A 257 -2.51 18.28 11.64
C TYR A 257 -1.06 18.25 11.12
N LEU A 258 -0.78 18.77 9.92
CA LEU A 258 0.62 18.85 9.44
C LEU A 258 1.48 19.91 10.14
N ILE A 259 0.92 20.69 11.07
CA ILE A 259 1.59 21.87 11.62
C ILE A 259 1.93 21.63 13.10
N GLY A 260 3.04 20.92 13.28
CA GLY A 260 3.81 20.83 14.52
C GLY A 260 5.30 21.00 14.21
N SER A 261 5.73 22.23 13.92
CA SER A 261 7.13 22.63 13.72
C SER A 261 7.87 21.95 12.55
N ILE A 262 7.75 22.51 11.34
CA ILE A 262 8.77 22.34 10.29
C ILE A 262 10.01 23.11 10.75
N ASP A 263 10.72 22.59 11.75
CA ASP A 263 12.06 23.05 12.10
C ASP A 263 13.02 22.27 11.19
N GLY A 264 13.44 22.94 10.12
CA GLY A 264 14.26 22.40 9.04
C GLY A 264 15.61 21.83 9.49
N LYS A 265 15.59 20.60 10.01
CA LYS A 265 16.76 19.75 10.15
C LYS A 265 16.59 18.52 9.28
N CYS A 266 16.81 18.72 7.98
CA CYS A 266 17.24 17.64 7.09
C CYS A 266 18.54 17.06 7.65
N ARG A 267 18.45 16.05 8.54
CA ARG A 267 19.60 15.21 8.85
C ARG A 267 19.79 14.30 7.66
N HIS A 268 20.63 14.76 6.73
CA HIS A 268 21.17 13.91 5.69
C HIS A 268 21.92 12.77 6.35
N ALA A 269 21.38 11.56 6.23
CA ALA A 269 22.14 10.33 6.25
C ALA A 269 21.95 9.71 4.86
N ALA A 270 22.85 10.06 3.95
CA ALA A 270 23.14 9.26 2.77
C ALA A 270 24.48 8.53 3.04
N PRO A 271 24.74 7.41 2.37
CA PRO A 271 25.23 6.14 2.94
C PRO A 271 26.65 6.17 3.53
#